data_AF-A0A943PFN6-F1
#
_entry.id   AF-A0A943PFN6-F1
#
_cell.length_a   1.000
_cell.length_b   1.000
_cell.length_c   1.000
_cell.angle_alpha   90.00
_cell.angle_beta   90.00
_cell.angle_gamma   90.00
#
_symmetry.space_group_name_H-M   'P 1'
#
loop_
_entity.id
_entity.type
_entity.pdbx_description
1 polymer ?
#
loop_
_entity_poly.entity_id
_entity_poly.type
_entity_poly.pdbx_seq_one_letter_code
_entity_poly.pdbx_strand_id
1 'polypeptide(L)'
;MDNKANSSEKAVKKEKMHISVLITIIVAVIVVAAAFGYAVWRNSDAVFENSVAVTVGDTEIYGPEFSYYYYNAVNYFLETYSASGLLDYLGIDTSVSLATQECSFDSEITWAEYFAESAISNIEQTYVLYLESQKAGFEVNQEEIDETISSYRTAFEENASENNMSVDDYISLAYGDGVTWDRFVTYAEKALAASQYQESITDGISVSDDEITT
;
A
#
# COMPACT_ATOMS: atom_id res chain seq x y z
N MET A 1 3.11 4.04 -48.04
CA MET A 1 1.86 4.33 -47.29
C MET A 1 1.85 3.54 -45.97
N ASP A 2 3.00 3.46 -45.29
CA ASP A 2 3.27 2.34 -44.36
C ASP A 2 3.41 2.74 -42.88
N ASN A 3 3.25 4.03 -42.55
CA ASN A 3 3.42 4.51 -41.17
C ASN A 3 2.14 4.38 -40.32
N LYS A 4 0.96 4.23 -40.96
CA LYS A 4 -0.32 4.15 -40.25
C LYS A 4 -0.62 2.75 -39.69
N ALA A 5 -0.18 1.70 -40.39
CA ALA A 5 -0.40 0.30 -40.00
C ALA A 5 0.47 -0.13 -38.80
N ASN A 6 1.74 0.31 -38.75
CA ASN A 6 2.66 0.01 -37.63
C ASN A 6 2.25 0.76 -36.34
N SER A 7 1.67 1.96 -36.48
CA SER A 7 1.10 2.70 -35.34
C SER A 7 -0.16 2.03 -34.80
N SER A 8 -1.07 1.55 -35.67
CA SER A 8 -2.28 0.84 -35.23
C SER A 8 -2.00 -0.52 -34.61
N GLU A 9 -1.02 -1.29 -35.10
CA GLU A 9 -0.64 -2.57 -34.46
C GLU A 9 0.05 -2.38 -33.12
N LYS A 10 0.92 -1.36 -32.98
CA LYS A 10 1.54 -1.01 -31.69
C LYS A 10 0.51 -0.48 -30.70
N ALA A 11 -0.45 0.33 -31.14
CA ALA A 11 -1.54 0.83 -30.30
C ALA A 11 -2.43 -0.32 -29.83
N VAL A 12 -2.86 -1.21 -30.72
CA VAL A 12 -3.69 -2.39 -30.36
C VAL A 12 -2.92 -3.38 -29.48
N LYS A 13 -1.60 -3.55 -29.68
CA LYS A 13 -0.78 -4.41 -28.83
C LYS A 13 -0.52 -3.78 -27.45
N LYS A 14 -0.33 -2.46 -27.37
CA LYS A 14 -0.21 -1.71 -26.11
C LYS A 14 -1.53 -1.75 -25.33
N GLU A 15 -2.65 -1.51 -25.98
CA GLU A 15 -4.00 -1.55 -25.39
C GLU A 15 -4.35 -2.96 -24.88
N LYS A 16 -4.08 -4.00 -25.69
CA LYS A 16 -4.29 -5.41 -25.27
C LYS A 16 -3.34 -5.85 -24.17
N MET A 17 -2.09 -5.36 -24.15
CA MET A 17 -1.11 -5.68 -23.12
C MET A 17 -1.50 -5.06 -21.78
N HIS A 18 -1.89 -3.77 -21.76
CA HIS A 18 -2.39 -3.12 -20.55
C HIS A 18 -3.68 -3.77 -20.04
N ILE A 19 -4.64 -4.08 -20.91
CA ILE A 19 -5.90 -4.76 -20.51
C ILE A 19 -5.63 -6.18 -19.99
N SER A 20 -4.73 -6.96 -20.61
CA SER A 20 -4.40 -8.30 -20.12
C SER A 20 -3.65 -8.28 -18.79
N VAL A 21 -2.78 -7.29 -18.58
CA VAL A 21 -2.07 -7.10 -17.31
C VAL A 21 -3.05 -6.69 -16.23
N LEU A 22 -3.94 -5.73 -16.50
CA LEU A 22 -4.99 -5.30 -15.56
C LEU A 22 -5.94 -6.45 -15.19
N ILE A 23 -6.39 -7.27 -16.14
CA ILE A 23 -7.25 -8.45 -15.86
C ILE A 23 -6.49 -9.51 -15.05
N THR A 24 -5.20 -9.73 -15.33
CA THR A 24 -4.37 -10.70 -14.58
C THR A 24 -4.16 -10.22 -13.14
N ILE A 25 -3.93 -8.92 -12.93
CA ILE A 25 -3.80 -8.30 -11.61
C ILE A 25 -5.13 -8.43 -10.84
N ILE A 26 -6.27 -8.07 -11.44
CA ILE A 26 -7.58 -8.19 -10.79
C ILE A 26 -7.89 -9.64 -10.37
N VAL A 27 -7.61 -10.63 -11.23
CA VAL A 27 -7.83 -12.04 -10.89
C VAL A 27 -6.87 -12.51 -9.79
N ALA A 28 -5.62 -12.03 -9.76
CA ALA A 28 -4.68 -12.32 -8.69
C ALA A 28 -5.13 -11.71 -7.35
N VAL A 29 -5.57 -10.45 -7.36
CA VAL A 29 -6.12 -9.72 -6.20
C VAL A 29 -7.33 -10.45 -5.61
N ILE A 30 -8.26 -10.93 -6.44
CA ILE A 30 -9.46 -11.66 -5.98
C ILE A 30 -9.11 -13.02 -5.36
N VAL A 31 -8.20 -13.78 -5.96
CA VAL A 31 -7.75 -15.08 -5.43
C VAL A 31 -7.01 -14.91 -4.11
N VAL A 32 -6.24 -13.83 -3.99
CA VAL A 32 -5.48 -13.46 -2.80
C VAL A 32 -6.37 -12.94 -1.68
N ALA A 33 -7.35 -12.07 -1.97
CA ALA A 33 -8.35 -11.61 -1.01
C ALA A 33 -9.19 -12.76 -0.46
N ALA A 34 -9.56 -13.74 -1.30
CA ALA A 34 -10.25 -14.95 -0.87
C ALA A 34 -9.37 -15.86 0.01
N ALA A 35 -8.07 -15.95 -0.29
CA ALA A 35 -7.10 -16.69 0.53
C ALA A 35 -6.80 -15.98 1.87
N PHE A 36 -6.77 -14.65 1.86
CA PHE A 36 -6.55 -13.80 3.04
C PHE A 36 -7.78 -13.80 3.95
N GLY A 37 -8.99 -13.63 3.39
CA GLY A 37 -10.25 -13.82 4.11
C GLY A 37 -10.36 -15.23 4.72
N TYR A 38 -9.85 -16.25 4.03
CA TYR A 38 -9.76 -17.62 4.55
C TYR A 38 -8.68 -17.80 5.65
N ALA A 39 -7.55 -17.09 5.57
CA ALA A 39 -6.47 -17.15 6.55
C ALA A 39 -6.81 -16.40 7.84
N VAL A 40 -7.36 -15.19 7.72
CA VAL A 40 -7.91 -14.40 8.84
C VAL A 40 -9.04 -15.16 9.54
N TRP A 41 -9.86 -15.91 8.80
CA TRP A 41 -10.91 -16.75 9.37
C TRP A 41 -10.40 -17.89 10.27
N ARG A 42 -9.14 -18.33 10.14
CA ARG A 42 -8.69 -19.60 10.74
C ARG A 42 -7.80 -19.53 11.99
N ASN A 43 -7.42 -18.35 12.49
CA ASN A 43 -6.72 -18.15 13.77
C ASN A 43 -5.49 -19.08 14.01
N SER A 44 -4.31 -18.57 13.68
CA SER A 44 -3.08 -18.72 14.48
C SER A 44 -2.03 -17.73 13.99
N ASP A 45 -1.49 -16.89 14.88
CA ASP A 45 -0.58 -15.77 14.56
C ASP A 45 0.65 -16.23 13.74
N ALA A 46 1.15 -17.45 14.00
CA ALA A 46 2.26 -18.05 13.26
C ALA A 46 1.92 -18.43 11.80
N VAL A 47 0.65 -18.69 11.47
CA VAL A 47 0.19 -18.96 10.10
C VAL A 47 0.03 -17.66 9.32
N PHE A 48 -0.44 -16.60 9.98
CA PHE A 48 -0.52 -15.27 9.38
C PHE A 48 0.88 -14.74 9.02
N GLU A 49 1.83 -14.86 9.96
CA GLU A 49 3.20 -14.37 9.78
C GLU A 49 3.93 -14.98 8.57
N ASN A 50 3.71 -16.27 8.32
CA ASN A 50 4.39 -17.03 7.27
C ASN A 50 3.54 -17.25 6.01
N SER A 51 2.31 -16.72 5.97
CA SER A 51 1.46 -16.78 4.78
C SER A 51 1.82 -15.68 3.80
N VAL A 52 1.92 -16.04 2.52
CA VAL A 52 1.99 -15.07 1.43
C VAL A 52 0.63 -14.40 1.32
N ALA A 53 0.60 -13.12 1.67
CA ALA A 53 -0.57 -12.25 1.64
C ALA A 53 -0.77 -11.59 0.29
N VAL A 54 0.29 -11.30 -0.48
CA VAL A 54 0.23 -10.75 -1.87
C VAL A 54 1.49 -11.19 -2.63
N THR A 55 1.43 -11.29 -3.96
CA THR A 55 2.62 -11.43 -4.81
C THR A 55 2.67 -10.30 -5.84
N VAL A 56 3.76 -9.53 -5.85
CA VAL A 56 4.00 -8.46 -6.83
C VAL A 56 5.19 -8.85 -7.71
N GLY A 57 4.90 -9.23 -8.96
CA GLY A 57 5.93 -9.79 -9.84
C GLY A 57 6.47 -11.10 -9.27
N ASP A 58 7.77 -11.13 -8.96
CA ASP A 58 8.45 -12.28 -8.32
C ASP A 58 8.58 -12.12 -6.79
N THR A 59 8.06 -11.02 -6.22
CA THR A 59 8.18 -10.73 -4.78
C THR A 59 6.94 -11.18 -4.03
N GLU A 60 7.15 -12.02 -3.01
CA GLU A 60 6.11 -12.44 -2.07
C GLU A 60 6.06 -11.50 -0.86
N ILE A 61 4.86 -11.04 -0.53
CA ILE A 61 4.57 -10.16 0.59
C ILE A 61 3.86 -10.98 1.65
N TYR A 62 4.38 -10.95 2.87
CA TYR A 62 3.91 -11.78 3.98
C TYR A 62 3.04 -11.00 4.95
N GLY A 63 2.32 -11.70 5.83
CA GLY A 63 1.32 -11.14 6.75
C GLY A 63 1.73 -9.84 7.46
N PRO A 64 2.93 -9.72 8.07
CA PRO A 64 3.31 -8.51 8.79
C PRO A 64 3.47 -7.28 7.87
N GLU A 65 4.02 -7.47 6.66
CA GLU A 65 4.15 -6.38 5.69
C GLU A 65 2.78 -5.96 5.16
N PHE A 66 1.92 -6.93 4.83
CA PHE A 66 0.54 -6.63 4.47
C PHE A 66 -0.18 -5.85 5.57
N SER A 67 -0.03 -6.28 6.82
CA SER A 67 -0.64 -5.63 7.98
C SER A 67 -0.17 -4.18 8.13
N TYR A 68 1.12 -3.92 7.93
CA TYR A 68 1.65 -2.55 7.87
C TYR A 68 0.91 -1.68 6.84
N TYR A 69 0.75 -2.13 5.60
CA TYR A 69 0.03 -1.37 4.57
C TYR A 69 -1.47 -1.25 4.85
N TYR A 70 -2.10 -2.29 5.40
CA TYR A 70 -3.50 -2.30 5.78
C TYR A 70 -3.80 -1.24 6.84
N TYR A 71 -3.05 -1.23 7.94
CA TYR A 71 -3.27 -0.26 9.02
C TYR A 71 -2.88 1.16 8.61
N ASN A 72 -1.91 1.34 7.71
CA ASN A 72 -1.68 2.66 7.09
C ASN A 72 -2.91 3.15 6.31
N ALA A 73 -3.54 2.29 5.50
CA ALA A 73 -4.75 2.64 4.76
C ALA A 73 -5.92 2.99 5.70
N VAL A 74 -6.12 2.21 6.76
CA VAL A 74 -7.13 2.48 7.80
C VAL A 74 -6.85 3.82 8.48
N ASN A 75 -5.63 4.02 8.99
CA ASN A 75 -5.29 5.23 9.76
C ASN A 75 -5.40 6.49 8.91
N TYR A 76 -4.90 6.47 7.68
CA TYR A 76 -5.03 7.58 6.74
C TYR A 76 -6.50 7.92 6.49
N PHE A 77 -7.34 6.91 6.31
CA PHE A 77 -8.77 7.10 6.13
C PHE A 77 -9.43 7.73 7.35
N LEU A 78 -9.18 7.18 8.54
CA LEU A 78 -9.74 7.70 9.78
C LEU A 78 -9.28 9.14 10.03
N GLU A 79 -8.01 9.47 9.82
CA GLU A 79 -7.50 10.83 9.95
C GLU A 79 -8.22 11.79 8.99
N THR A 80 -8.33 11.40 7.72
CA THR A 80 -8.97 12.21 6.66
C THR A 80 -10.44 12.51 6.97
N TYR A 81 -11.21 11.51 7.40
CA TYR A 81 -12.66 11.64 7.54
C TYR A 81 -13.12 11.96 8.97
N SER A 82 -12.32 11.70 10.01
CA SER A 82 -12.67 12.01 11.40
C SER A 82 -12.86 13.51 11.64
N ALA A 83 -11.94 14.34 11.11
CA ALA A 83 -11.96 15.79 11.30
C ALA A 83 -13.23 16.46 10.73
N SER A 84 -13.86 15.83 9.75
CA SER A 84 -15.06 16.33 9.07
C SER A 84 -16.37 15.76 9.63
N GLY A 85 -16.32 14.81 10.57
CA GLY A 85 -17.50 14.10 11.07
C GLY A 85 -18.16 13.18 10.04
N LEU A 86 -17.47 12.86 8.93
CA LEU A 86 -18.02 12.06 7.84
C LEU A 86 -18.00 10.55 8.13
N LEU A 87 -17.25 10.09 9.13
CA LEU A 87 -17.18 8.65 9.48
C LEU A 87 -18.56 8.06 9.78
N ASP A 88 -19.39 8.78 10.55
CA ASP A 88 -20.76 8.35 10.88
C ASP A 88 -21.64 8.26 9.63
N TYR A 89 -21.48 9.18 8.68
CA TYR A 89 -22.19 9.15 7.40
C TYR A 89 -21.77 7.99 6.51
N LEU A 90 -20.50 7.61 6.59
CA LEU A 90 -19.94 6.47 5.88
C LEU A 90 -20.28 5.14 6.55
N GLY A 91 -20.91 5.16 7.73
CA GLY A 91 -21.32 3.98 8.47
C GLY A 91 -20.17 3.25 9.15
N ILE A 92 -19.05 3.92 9.43
CA ILE A 92 -17.91 3.34 10.16
C ILE A 92 -18.09 3.57 11.66
N ASP A 93 -18.15 2.48 12.41
CA ASP A 93 -18.00 2.43 13.86
C ASP A 93 -16.65 1.77 14.19
N THR A 94 -15.69 2.55 14.69
CA THR A 94 -14.35 2.07 15.05
C THR A 94 -14.33 1.20 16.31
N SER A 95 -15.45 1.09 17.04
CA SER A 95 -15.61 0.17 18.17
C SER A 95 -16.05 -1.24 17.75
N VAL A 96 -16.41 -1.42 16.48
CA VAL A 96 -16.88 -2.68 15.89
C VAL A 96 -15.87 -3.18 14.85
N SER A 97 -15.79 -4.49 14.66
CA SER A 97 -14.90 -5.07 13.64
C SER A 97 -15.26 -4.58 12.24
N LEU A 98 -14.29 -4.04 11.50
CA LEU A 98 -14.46 -3.60 10.11
C LEU A 98 -14.89 -4.74 9.17
N ALA A 99 -14.60 -6.00 9.51
CA ALA A 99 -14.98 -7.18 8.74
C ALA A 99 -16.47 -7.54 8.89
N THR A 100 -17.21 -6.81 9.73
CA THR A 100 -18.65 -7.02 9.95
C THR A 100 -19.49 -5.85 9.47
N GLN A 101 -18.85 -4.79 9.00
CA GLN A 101 -19.46 -3.53 8.60
C GLN A 101 -19.44 -3.42 7.08
N GLU A 102 -20.60 -3.22 6.47
CA GLU A 102 -20.74 -3.00 5.01
C GLU A 102 -20.03 -1.71 4.60
N CYS A 103 -19.27 -1.75 3.50
CA CYS A 103 -18.62 -0.56 2.95
C CYS A 103 -19.66 0.33 2.25
N SER A 104 -19.72 1.61 2.61
CA SER A 104 -20.67 2.54 1.96
C SER A 104 -20.28 2.95 0.53
N PHE A 105 -19.04 2.68 0.11
CA PHE A 105 -18.60 2.88 -1.27
C PHE A 105 -18.92 1.69 -2.17
N ASP A 106 -19.02 0.50 -1.59
CA ASP A 106 -19.39 -0.73 -2.28
C ASP A 106 -20.10 -1.68 -1.30
N SER A 107 -21.42 -1.80 -1.45
CA SER A 107 -22.27 -2.62 -0.59
C SER A 107 -22.04 -4.13 -0.72
N GLU A 108 -21.26 -4.58 -1.72
CA GLU A 108 -20.94 -6.01 -1.88
C GLU A 108 -19.77 -6.46 -0.99
N ILE A 109 -19.01 -5.51 -0.42
CA ILE A 109 -17.84 -5.78 0.42
C ILE A 109 -17.94 -5.12 1.80
N THR A 110 -17.10 -5.58 2.71
CA THR A 110 -16.92 -5.00 4.04
C THR A 110 -15.86 -3.91 4.04
N TRP A 111 -15.85 -3.05 5.06
CA TRP A 111 -14.77 -2.09 5.24
C TRP A 111 -13.39 -2.75 5.37
N ALA A 112 -13.32 -3.94 5.98
CA ALA A 112 -12.04 -4.67 6.03
C ALA A 112 -11.57 -5.10 4.64
N GLU A 113 -12.47 -5.55 3.76
CA GLU A 113 -12.12 -5.89 2.38
C GLU A 113 -11.69 -4.66 1.59
N TYR A 114 -12.38 -3.52 1.74
CA TYR A 114 -11.98 -2.25 1.12
C TYR A 114 -10.56 -1.81 1.51
N PHE A 115 -10.21 -1.89 2.80
CA PHE A 115 -8.86 -1.55 3.25
C PHE A 115 -7.81 -2.58 2.85
N ALA A 116 -8.19 -3.86 2.74
CA ALA A 116 -7.33 -4.90 2.19
C ALA A 116 -7.01 -4.61 0.72
N GLU A 117 -7.99 -4.29 -0.11
CA GLU A 117 -7.78 -3.90 -1.51
C GLU A 117 -6.90 -2.65 -1.65
N SER A 118 -7.14 -1.66 -0.79
CA SER A 118 -6.31 -0.45 -0.72
C SER A 118 -4.85 -0.78 -0.36
N ALA A 119 -4.64 -1.67 0.60
CA ALA A 119 -3.30 -2.14 0.98
C ALA A 119 -2.59 -2.84 -0.18
N ILE A 120 -3.30 -3.74 -0.90
CA ILE A 120 -2.76 -4.44 -2.06
C ILE A 120 -2.32 -3.43 -3.13
N SER A 121 -3.17 -2.46 -3.45
CA SER A 121 -2.84 -1.41 -4.43
C SER A 121 -1.61 -0.60 -4.01
N ASN A 122 -1.48 -0.25 -2.73
CA ASN A 122 -0.34 0.52 -2.22
C ASN A 122 0.96 -0.31 -2.22
N ILE A 123 0.87 -1.60 -1.89
CA ILE A 123 1.98 -2.55 -1.98
C ILE A 123 2.45 -2.65 -3.43
N GLU A 124 1.54 -2.89 -4.38
CA GLU A 124 1.86 -2.98 -5.81
C GLU A 124 2.56 -1.72 -6.31
N GLN A 125 2.00 -0.55 -6.02
CA GLN A 125 2.60 0.72 -6.44
C GLN A 125 4.00 0.92 -5.84
N THR A 126 4.15 0.66 -4.54
CA THR A 126 5.45 0.79 -3.85
C THR A 126 6.49 -0.12 -4.50
N TYR A 127 6.16 -1.40 -4.70
CA TYR A 127 7.10 -2.37 -5.23
C TYR A 127 7.45 -2.11 -6.70
N VAL A 128 6.48 -1.69 -7.52
CA VAL A 128 6.76 -1.28 -8.90
C VAL A 128 7.77 -0.14 -8.92
N LEU A 129 7.52 0.94 -8.18
CA LEU A 129 8.40 2.10 -8.15
C LEU A 129 9.77 1.78 -7.53
N TYR A 130 9.81 1.01 -6.45
CA TYR A 130 11.06 0.62 -5.79
C TYR A 130 11.93 -0.30 -6.65
N LEU A 131 11.33 -1.24 -7.39
CA LEU A 131 12.08 -2.10 -8.31
C LEU A 131 12.54 -1.32 -9.54
N GLU A 132 11.73 -0.39 -10.04
CA GLU A 132 12.10 0.49 -11.14
C GLU A 132 13.23 1.45 -10.75
N SER A 133 13.20 2.03 -9.56
CA SER A 133 14.25 2.93 -9.07
C SER A 133 15.61 2.22 -9.00
N GLN A 134 15.64 0.99 -8.46
CA GLN A 134 16.83 0.16 -8.43
C GLN A 134 17.34 -0.18 -9.83
N LYS A 135 16.44 -0.54 -10.75
CA LYS A 135 16.78 -0.85 -12.14
C LYS A 135 17.32 0.38 -12.88
N ALA A 136 16.80 1.57 -12.57
CA ALA A 136 17.25 2.84 -13.12
C ALA A 136 18.58 3.31 -12.51
N GLY A 137 19.05 2.69 -11.41
CA GLY A 137 20.20 3.16 -10.66
C GLY A 137 19.94 4.52 -9.99
N PHE A 138 18.68 4.79 -9.62
CA PHE A 138 18.30 6.00 -8.90
C PHE A 138 18.98 6.04 -7.54
N GLU A 139 19.66 7.14 -7.25
CA GLU A 139 20.29 7.38 -5.95
C GLU A 139 19.26 8.00 -5.01
N VAL A 140 18.80 7.23 -4.03
CA VAL A 140 17.90 7.72 -2.98
C VAL A 140 18.62 8.70 -2.06
N ASN A 141 17.90 9.72 -1.58
CA ASN A 141 18.35 10.59 -0.50
C ASN A 141 18.20 9.84 0.83
N GLN A 142 19.22 9.06 1.19
CA GLN A 142 19.21 8.25 2.42
C GLN A 142 19.17 9.10 3.69
N GLU A 143 19.77 10.29 3.69
CA GLU A 143 19.75 11.20 4.85
C GLU A 143 18.31 11.59 5.21
N GLU A 144 17.49 11.94 4.22
CA GLU A 144 16.07 12.27 4.41
C GLU A 144 15.23 11.07 4.87
N ILE A 145 15.54 9.87 4.37
CA ILE A 145 14.92 8.63 4.84
C ILE A 145 15.26 8.41 6.31
N ASP A 146 16.54 8.51 6.68
CA ASP A 146 17.02 8.29 8.05
C ASP A 146 16.43 9.32 9.02
N GLU A 147 16.29 10.58 8.60
CA GLU A 147 15.61 11.64 9.37
C GLU A 147 14.13 11.30 9.61
N THR A 148 13.43 10.86 8.57
CA THR A 148 12.02 10.46 8.66
C THR A 148 11.83 9.26 9.58
N ILE A 149 12.66 8.22 9.43
CA ILE A 149 12.66 7.04 10.30
C ILE A 149 12.97 7.45 11.75
N SER A 150 13.90 8.37 11.98
CA SER A 150 14.23 8.87 13.32
C SER A 150 13.04 9.62 13.96
N SER A 151 12.26 10.36 13.15
CA SER A 151 11.02 10.99 13.60
C SER A 151 9.97 9.97 14.01
N TYR A 152 9.74 8.93 13.20
CA TYR A 152 8.86 7.82 13.57
C TYR A 152 9.32 7.13 14.85
N ARG A 153 10.63 6.89 14.99
CA ARG A 153 11.20 6.28 16.18
C ARG A 153 10.86 7.06 17.45
N THR A 154 11.06 8.37 17.39
CA THR A 154 10.79 9.28 18.50
C THR A 154 9.31 9.23 18.89
N ALA A 155 8.41 9.31 17.90
CA ALA A 155 6.97 9.25 18.13
C ALA A 155 6.53 7.90 18.74
N PHE A 156 7.05 6.78 18.26
CA PHE A 156 6.74 5.47 18.86
C PHE A 156 7.29 5.30 20.27
N GLU A 157 8.50 5.80 20.55
CA GLU A 157 9.08 5.76 21.91
C GLU A 157 8.24 6.57 22.90
N GLU A 158 7.80 7.76 22.51
CA GLU A 158 6.91 8.61 23.33
C GLU A 158 5.60 7.89 23.63
N ASN A 159 4.90 7.40 22.60
CA ASN A 159 3.61 6.72 22.79
C ASN A 159 3.73 5.38 23.54
N ALA A 160 4.78 4.61 23.28
CA ALA A 160 5.04 3.37 24.00
C ALA A 160 5.28 3.64 25.49
N SER A 161 6.07 4.67 25.82
CA SER A 161 6.31 5.09 27.19
C SER A 161 5.02 5.54 27.89
N GLU A 162 4.17 6.32 27.23
CA GLU A 162 2.88 6.76 27.79
C GLU A 162 1.95 5.58 28.12
N ASN A 163 2.01 4.51 27.33
CA ASN A 163 1.19 3.31 27.50
C ASN A 163 1.88 2.22 28.35
N ASN A 164 3.09 2.46 28.87
CA ASN A 164 3.92 1.48 29.60
C ASN A 164 4.21 0.21 28.78
N MET A 165 4.44 0.37 27.48
CA MET A 165 4.72 -0.71 26.53
C MET A 165 6.17 -0.62 26.02
N SER A 166 6.68 -1.72 25.46
CA SER A 166 7.88 -1.62 24.63
C SER A 166 7.54 -1.00 23.27
N VAL A 167 8.55 -0.50 22.55
CA VAL A 167 8.35 0.04 21.19
C VAL A 167 7.78 -1.02 20.25
N ASP A 168 8.31 -2.23 20.29
CA ASP A 168 7.84 -3.34 19.44
C ASP A 168 6.38 -3.72 19.76
N ASP A 169 6.01 -3.77 21.04
CA ASP A 169 4.65 -4.07 21.45
C ASP A 169 3.69 -2.96 21.00
N TYR A 170 4.10 -1.69 21.11
CA TYR A 170 3.27 -0.56 20.69
C TYR A 170 3.08 -0.54 19.16
N ILE A 171 4.13 -0.82 18.39
CA ILE A 171 4.04 -0.93 16.93
C ILE A 171 3.16 -2.12 16.52
N SER A 172 3.32 -3.27 17.17
CA SER A 172 2.47 -4.45 16.89
C SER A 172 1.00 -4.16 17.22
N LEU A 173 0.72 -3.40 18.28
CA LEU A 173 -0.64 -2.95 18.60
C LEU A 173 -1.21 -2.03 17.50
N ALA A 174 -0.40 -1.14 16.94
CA ALA A 174 -0.84 -0.15 15.96
C ALA A 174 -0.93 -0.69 14.53
N TYR A 175 -0.05 -1.64 14.16
CA TYR A 175 0.11 -2.14 12.79
C TYR A 175 -0.13 -3.64 12.65
N GLY A 176 -0.50 -4.34 13.72
CA GLY A 176 -0.80 -5.77 13.75
C GLY A 176 0.39 -6.64 14.19
N ASP A 177 0.04 -7.85 14.63
CA ASP A 177 0.99 -8.80 15.21
C ASP A 177 2.15 -9.12 14.26
N GLY A 178 3.36 -9.14 14.81
CA GLY A 178 4.58 -9.43 14.07
C GLY A 178 5.19 -8.21 13.37
N VAL A 179 4.59 -7.02 13.44
CA VAL A 179 5.24 -5.78 13.01
C VAL A 179 6.10 -5.22 14.15
N THR A 180 7.38 -5.59 14.15
CA THR A 180 8.40 -5.03 15.05
C THR A 180 9.01 -3.75 14.47
N TRP A 181 9.77 -3.00 15.26
CA TRP A 181 10.51 -1.83 14.78
C TRP A 181 11.37 -2.14 13.55
N ASP A 182 12.15 -3.21 13.58
CA ASP A 182 13.04 -3.57 12.46
C ASP A 182 12.27 -3.87 11.17
N ARG A 183 11.11 -4.53 11.29
CA ARG A 183 10.21 -4.79 10.16
C ARG A 183 9.54 -3.51 9.66
N PHE A 184 9.07 -2.67 10.58
CA PHE A 184 8.51 -1.36 10.26
C PHE A 184 9.50 -0.52 9.45
N VAL A 185 10.76 -0.40 9.90
CA VAL A 185 11.82 0.33 9.18
C VAL A 185 11.99 -0.24 7.78
N THR A 186 12.09 -1.58 7.66
CA THR A 186 12.27 -2.25 6.37
C THR A 186 11.15 -1.90 5.38
N TYR A 187 9.89 -1.84 5.83
CA TYR A 187 8.74 -1.52 4.98
C TYR A 187 8.69 -0.03 4.65
N ALA A 188 8.90 0.83 5.65
CA ALA A 188 8.89 2.28 5.50
C ALA A 188 10.00 2.78 4.57
N GLU A 189 11.22 2.23 4.66
CA GLU A 189 12.33 2.59 3.76
C GLU A 189 12.00 2.29 2.29
N LYS A 190 11.31 1.17 1.99
CA LYS A 190 10.88 0.85 0.62
C LYS A 190 9.85 1.87 0.13
N ALA A 191 8.87 2.20 0.96
CA ALA A 191 7.85 3.19 0.63
C ALA A 191 8.46 4.58 0.40
N LEU A 192 9.39 5.01 1.26
CA LEU A 192 10.06 6.31 1.12
C LEU A 192 10.96 6.37 -0.13
N ALA A 193 11.73 5.30 -0.41
CA ALA A 193 12.52 5.20 -1.62
C ALA A 193 11.65 5.22 -2.89
N ALA A 194 10.49 4.55 -2.86
CA ALA A 194 9.51 4.60 -3.94
C ALA A 194 8.93 6.00 -4.14
N SER A 195 8.61 6.72 -3.06
CA SER A 195 8.11 8.11 -3.09
C SER A 195 9.11 9.06 -3.73
N GLN A 196 10.38 9.03 -3.29
CA GLN A 196 11.44 9.87 -3.88
C GLN A 196 11.61 9.59 -5.38
N TYR A 197 11.51 8.33 -5.80
CA TYR A 197 11.58 8.00 -7.22
C TYR A 197 10.36 8.51 -7.99
N GLN A 198 9.15 8.37 -7.44
CA GLN A 198 7.93 8.91 -8.02
C GLN A 198 8.00 10.44 -8.20
N GLU A 199 8.50 11.15 -7.20
CA GLU A 199 8.74 12.59 -7.25
C GLU A 199 9.74 12.94 -8.36
N SER A 200 10.86 12.22 -8.45
CA SER A 200 11.86 12.45 -9.51
C SER A 200 11.31 12.27 -10.94
N ILE A 201 10.39 11.32 -11.12
CA ILE A 201 9.71 11.11 -12.41
C ILE A 201 8.73 12.26 -12.67
N THR A 202 8.00 12.70 -11.65
CA THR A 202 6.98 13.75 -11.77
C THR A 202 7.62 15.11 -12.07
N ASP A 203 8.70 15.47 -11.38
CA ASP A 203 9.47 16.69 -11.64
C ASP A 203 10.15 16.66 -13.02
N GLY A 204 10.54 15.46 -13.47
CA GLY A 204 11.01 15.20 -14.84
C GLY A 204 9.94 15.44 -15.92
N ILE A 205 8.65 15.49 -15.54
CA ILE A 205 7.49 15.84 -16.39
C ILE A 205 7.10 17.31 -16.16
N SER A 206 8.09 18.21 -16.04
CA SER A 206 7.79 19.63 -16.30
C SER A 206 7.31 19.76 -17.75
N VAL A 207 6.03 20.05 -17.93
CA VAL A 207 5.49 20.50 -19.21
C VAL A 207 6.23 21.80 -19.51
N SER A 208 7.10 21.82 -20.51
CA SER A 208 7.55 23.09 -21.06
C SER A 208 6.29 23.84 -21.47
N ASP A 209 6.09 25.06 -20.94
CA ASP A 209 4.95 25.94 -21.26
C ASP A 209 4.76 26.20 -22.77
N ASP A 210 5.65 25.68 -23.62
CA ASP A 210 5.62 25.71 -25.09
C ASP A 210 4.48 24.89 -25.74
N GLU A 211 3.70 24.07 -25.01
CA GLU A 211 2.54 23.36 -25.57
C GLU A 211 1.16 24.00 -25.29
N ILE A 212 1.08 25.11 -24.52
CA ILE A 212 -0.17 25.90 -24.41
C ILE A 212 -0.13 27.05 -25.43
N THR A 213 -0.34 26.72 -26.71
CA THR A 213 -0.87 27.71 -27.66
C THR A 213 -2.39 27.76 -27.52
N THR A 214 -2.92 28.87 -26.99
CA THR A 214 -4.34 29.25 -27.12
C THR A 214 -4.59 29.88 -28.49
#